data_AF-A0A3M7S5I7-F1
#
_entry.id   AF-A0A3M7S5I7-F1
#
_cell.length_a   1.000
_cell.length_b   1.000
_cell.length_c   1.000
_cell.angle_alpha   90.00
_cell.angle_beta   90.00
_cell.angle_gamma   90.00
#
_symmetry.space_group_name_H-M   'P 1'
#
loop_
_entity.id
_entity.type
_entity.pdbx_description
1 polymer ?
#
loop_
_entity_poly.entity_id
_entity_poly.type
_entity_poly.pdbx_seq_one_letter_code
_entity_poly.pdbx_strand_id
1 'polypeptide(L)'
;MKEDCVKQAEICIKKARLVALQIKILSTGIQIVNLNQTLVTKFLTEHAKFWEAYIVAEAYDRMTDLSLALFNQFVMNNNVKYFQDFKTYLTINQNTVEEIVNRYKLWISEGNSSEQQAIENIKILLKCCKDISFFYRMSSSLELTEWALNEASNLKFIPMNFLFNYSL
;
A
#
# COMPACT_ATOMS: atom_id res chain seq x y z
N MET A 1 -23.26 -17.41 20.63
CA MET A 1 -24.25 -18.04 19.73
C MET A 1 -24.61 -17.18 18.51
N LYS A 2 -25.13 -15.94 18.66
CA LYS A 2 -25.42 -15.07 17.49
C LYS A 2 -24.17 -14.52 16.82
N GLU A 3 -23.18 -14.08 17.60
CA GLU A 3 -21.91 -13.55 17.09
C GLU A 3 -21.09 -14.60 16.32
N ASP A 4 -21.09 -15.85 16.79
CA ASP A 4 -20.38 -16.95 16.13
C ASP A 4 -20.99 -17.28 14.76
N CYS A 5 -22.32 -17.19 14.66
CA CYS A 5 -23.04 -17.37 13.40
C CYS A 5 -22.69 -16.28 12.39
N VAL A 6 -22.59 -15.01 12.83
CA VAL A 6 -22.21 -13.88 11.97
C VAL A 6 -20.77 -14.06 11.46
N LYS A 7 -19.82 -14.36 12.35
CA LYS A 7 -18.42 -14.62 11.97
C LYS A 7 -18.31 -15.76 10.97
N GLN A 8 -19.06 -16.85 11.19
CA GLN A 8 -19.05 -17.99 10.28
C GLN A 8 -19.65 -17.63 8.92
N ALA A 9 -20.73 -16.84 8.87
CA ALA A 9 -21.30 -16.35 7.62
C ALA A 9 -20.31 -15.48 6.83
N GLU A 10 -19.59 -14.58 7.51
CA GLU A 10 -18.54 -13.77 6.88
C GLU A 10 -17.42 -14.63 6.28
N ILE A 11 -16.93 -15.63 7.02
CA ILE A 11 -15.93 -16.58 6.52
C ILE A 11 -16.45 -17.32 5.28
N CYS A 12 -17.70 -17.77 5.30
CA CYS A 12 -18.33 -18.44 4.16
C CYS A 12 -18.42 -17.52 2.93
N ILE A 13 -18.79 -16.24 3.12
CA ILE A 13 -18.85 -15.26 2.02
C ILE A 13 -17.47 -15.03 1.42
N LYS A 14 -16.44 -14.85 2.25
CA LYS A 14 -15.05 -14.67 1.79
C LYS A 14 -14.56 -15.87 0.99
N LYS A 15 -14.83 -17.10 1.46
CA LYS A 15 -14.50 -18.34 0.73
C LYS A 15 -15.28 -18.49 -0.58
N ALA A 16 -16.57 -18.15 -0.58
CA ALA A 16 -17.38 -18.20 -1.80
C ALA A 16 -16.84 -17.22 -2.86
N ARG A 17 -16.46 -16.00 -2.46
CA ARG A 17 -15.81 -15.01 -3.34
C ARG A 17 -14.48 -15.54 -3.89
N LEU A 18 -13.67 -16.20 -3.06
CA LEU A 18 -12.42 -16.83 -3.49
C LEU A 18 -12.64 -17.92 -4.56
N VAL A 19 -13.60 -18.82 -4.33
CA VAL A 19 -13.93 -19.88 -5.29
C VAL A 19 -14.50 -19.31 -6.59
N ALA A 20 -15.38 -18.30 -6.52
CA ALA A 20 -15.89 -17.62 -7.69
C ALA A 20 -14.76 -16.96 -8.51
N LEU A 21 -13.79 -16.35 -7.84
CA LEU A 21 -12.61 -15.80 -8.49
C LEU A 21 -11.76 -16.90 -9.14
N GLN A 22 -11.55 -18.03 -8.47
CA GLN A 22 -10.81 -19.18 -9.02
C GLN A 22 -11.44 -19.69 -10.32
N ILE A 23 -12.76 -19.78 -10.38
CA ILE A 23 -13.49 -20.18 -11.59
C ILE A 23 -13.25 -19.17 -12.71
N LYS A 24 -13.34 -17.87 -12.40
CA LYS A 24 -13.14 -16.79 -13.38
C LYS A 24 -11.73 -16.81 -13.99
N ILE A 25 -10.71 -17.12 -13.21
CA ILE A 25 -9.30 -17.10 -13.67
C ILE A 25 -8.78 -18.47 -14.08
N LEU A 26 -9.63 -19.50 -14.16
CA LEU A 26 -9.20 -20.87 -14.45
C LEU A 26 -8.40 -20.99 -15.76
N SER A 27 -8.78 -20.22 -16.78
CA SER A 27 -8.09 -20.18 -18.07
C SER A 27 -6.66 -19.66 -18.02
N THR A 28 -6.28 -18.94 -16.96
CA THR A 28 -4.92 -18.42 -16.77
C THR A 28 -3.96 -19.44 -16.17
N GLY A 29 -4.46 -20.60 -15.70
CA GLY A 29 -3.68 -21.60 -14.98
C GLY A 29 -3.28 -21.20 -13.55
N ILE A 30 -3.70 -20.02 -13.08
CA ILE A 30 -3.40 -19.55 -11.73
C ILE A 30 -4.33 -20.23 -10.71
N GLN A 31 -3.72 -20.82 -9.68
CA GLN A 31 -4.42 -21.37 -8.53
C GLN A 31 -4.39 -20.38 -7.35
N ILE A 32 -5.54 -20.11 -6.75
CA ILE A 32 -5.72 -19.24 -5.58
C ILE A 32 -6.48 -19.92 -4.43
N VAL A 33 -7.04 -21.10 -4.67
CA VAL A 33 -7.65 -21.95 -3.63
C VAL A 33 -6.60 -22.88 -3.04
N ASN A 34 -6.68 -23.11 -1.73
CA ASN A 34 -5.79 -23.99 -0.97
C ASN A 34 -4.31 -23.57 -1.05
N LEU A 35 -4.05 -22.26 -1.09
CA LEU A 35 -2.71 -21.72 -1.00
C LEU A 35 -2.20 -21.78 0.45
N ASN A 36 -0.91 -22.06 0.61
CA ASN A 36 -0.22 -21.83 1.87
C ASN A 36 0.14 -20.34 2.03
N GLN A 37 0.56 -19.93 3.22
CA GLN A 37 0.87 -18.54 3.53
C GLN A 37 1.92 -17.90 2.60
N THR A 38 2.95 -18.65 2.22
CA THR A 38 4.00 -18.18 1.30
C THR A 38 3.44 -17.90 -0.08
N LEU A 39 2.60 -18.81 -0.61
CA LEU A 39 1.98 -18.67 -1.91
C LEU A 39 0.94 -17.55 -1.94
N VAL A 40 0.21 -17.34 -0.84
CA VAL A 40 -0.68 -16.17 -0.71
C VAL A 40 0.13 -14.89 -0.81
N THR A 41 1.20 -14.77 -0.01
CA THR A 41 2.07 -13.58 -0.04
C THR A 41 2.59 -13.32 -1.46
N LYS A 42 3.14 -14.37 -2.10
CA LYS A 42 3.64 -14.31 -3.48
C LYS A 42 2.57 -13.81 -4.46
N PHE A 43 1.37 -14.40 -4.40
CA PHE A 43 0.26 -14.00 -5.25
C PHE A 43 -0.10 -12.52 -5.03
N LEU A 44 -0.24 -12.07 -3.78
CA LEU A 44 -0.57 -10.68 -3.48
C LEU A 44 0.47 -9.71 -4.04
N THR A 45 1.75 -10.06 -3.96
CA THR A 45 2.84 -9.20 -4.42
C THR A 45 3.02 -9.13 -5.93
N GLU A 46 2.80 -10.24 -6.62
CA GLU A 46 3.07 -10.35 -8.06
C GLU A 46 1.83 -9.99 -8.89
N HIS A 47 0.63 -10.16 -8.33
CA HIS A 47 -0.60 -10.03 -9.10
C HIS A 47 -0.99 -8.57 -9.37
N ALA A 48 -1.09 -8.22 -10.66
CA ALA A 48 -1.26 -6.84 -11.11
C ALA A 48 -2.69 -6.26 -10.93
N LYS A 49 -3.67 -7.07 -10.54
CA LYS A 49 -5.06 -6.65 -10.36
C LYS A 49 -5.44 -6.57 -8.89
N PHE A 50 -5.66 -5.35 -8.39
CA PHE A 50 -6.00 -5.12 -6.99
C PHE A 50 -7.25 -5.89 -6.54
N TRP A 51 -8.33 -5.89 -7.32
CA TRP A 51 -9.58 -6.60 -6.96
C TRP A 51 -9.36 -8.08 -6.64
N GLU A 52 -8.54 -8.72 -7.45
CA GLU A 52 -8.26 -10.15 -7.33
C GLU A 52 -7.33 -10.41 -6.14
N ALA A 53 -6.31 -9.55 -5.94
CA ALA A 53 -5.46 -9.58 -4.75
C ALA A 53 -6.26 -9.33 -3.45
N TYR A 54 -7.18 -8.36 -3.45
CA TYR A 54 -8.03 -8.03 -2.30
C TYR A 54 -8.92 -9.20 -1.87
N ILE A 55 -9.57 -9.88 -2.83
CA ILE A 55 -10.38 -11.07 -2.53
C ILE A 55 -9.52 -12.17 -1.89
N VAL A 56 -8.30 -12.39 -2.38
CA VAL A 56 -7.38 -13.38 -1.81
C VAL A 56 -6.93 -12.94 -0.40
N ALA A 57 -6.54 -11.69 -0.21
CA ALA A 57 -6.15 -11.16 1.09
C ALA A 57 -7.27 -11.31 2.13
N GLU A 58 -8.52 -10.98 1.77
CA GLU A 58 -9.67 -11.16 2.66
C GLU A 58 -9.92 -12.63 3.02
N ALA A 59 -9.82 -13.54 2.05
CA ALA A 59 -10.13 -14.95 2.25
C ALA A 59 -9.09 -15.70 3.10
N TYR A 60 -7.84 -15.24 3.10
CA TYR A 60 -6.75 -15.81 3.89
C TYR A 60 -6.39 -14.97 5.13
N ASP A 61 -7.13 -13.91 5.43
CA ASP A 61 -6.86 -12.98 6.55
C ASP A 61 -5.46 -12.35 6.48
N ARG A 62 -5.07 -11.89 5.27
CA ARG A 62 -3.76 -11.32 4.94
C ARG A 62 -3.87 -9.87 4.46
N MET A 63 -4.81 -9.11 5.03
CA MET A 63 -5.03 -7.70 4.67
C MET A 63 -3.79 -6.82 4.90
N THR A 64 -2.94 -7.19 5.86
CA THR A 64 -1.67 -6.51 6.15
C THR A 64 -0.68 -6.59 5.00
N ASP A 65 -0.72 -7.66 4.19
CA ASP A 65 0.23 -7.87 3.10
C ASP A 65 -0.05 -6.97 1.89
N LEU A 66 -1.21 -6.29 1.88
CA LEU A 66 -1.59 -5.39 0.80
C LEU A 66 -0.71 -4.13 0.75
N SER A 67 -0.05 -3.74 1.84
CA SER A 67 0.96 -2.67 1.85
C SER A 67 2.20 -3.08 1.03
N LEU A 68 2.68 -4.32 1.23
CA LEU A 68 3.76 -4.91 0.45
C LEU A 68 3.35 -5.09 -1.02
N ALA A 69 2.12 -5.54 -1.28
CA ALA A 69 1.59 -5.59 -2.64
C ALA A 69 1.55 -4.20 -3.29
N LEU A 70 1.13 -3.17 -2.55
CA LEU A 70 1.11 -1.80 -3.03
C LEU A 70 2.52 -1.26 -3.31
N PHE A 71 3.51 -1.58 -2.47
CA PHE A 71 4.91 -1.27 -2.75
C PHE A 71 5.36 -1.88 -4.08
N ASN A 72 5.17 -3.18 -4.27
CA ASN A 72 5.63 -3.84 -5.50
C ASN A 72 4.88 -3.34 -6.74
N GLN A 73 3.55 -3.24 -6.68
CA GLN A 73 2.75 -2.89 -7.84
C GLN A 73 2.85 -1.40 -8.17
N PHE A 74 2.67 -0.51 -7.19
CA PHE A 74 2.65 0.92 -7.46
C PHE A 74 4.05 1.55 -7.39
N VAL A 75 4.80 1.34 -6.31
CA VAL A 75 6.09 2.02 -6.12
C VAL A 75 7.11 1.49 -7.12
N MET A 76 7.27 0.17 -7.21
CA MET A 76 8.28 -0.43 -8.09
C MET A 76 7.81 -0.56 -9.54
N ASN A 77 6.61 -1.09 -9.78
CA ASN A 77 6.15 -1.38 -11.15
C ASN A 77 5.33 -0.24 -11.80
N ASN A 78 5.19 0.90 -11.14
CA ASN A 78 4.42 2.04 -11.62
C ASN A 78 2.96 1.71 -12.03
N ASN A 79 2.34 0.74 -11.38
CA ASN A 79 0.96 0.33 -11.66
C ASN A 79 -0.03 1.33 -11.03
N VAL A 80 -0.21 2.46 -11.71
CA VAL A 80 -1.12 3.54 -11.28
C VAL A 80 -2.56 3.04 -11.13
N LYS A 81 -2.98 2.10 -11.97
CA LYS A 81 -4.33 1.51 -11.91
C LYS A 81 -4.53 0.73 -10.60
N TYR A 82 -3.54 -0.06 -10.19
CA TYR A 82 -3.57 -0.76 -8.90
C TYR A 82 -3.72 0.21 -7.74
N PHE A 83 -2.97 1.31 -7.74
CA PHE A 83 -3.06 2.35 -6.71
C PHE A 83 -4.44 3.02 -6.65
N GLN A 84 -5.03 3.35 -7.79
CA GLN A 84 -6.37 3.94 -7.86
C GLN A 84 -7.44 2.98 -7.32
N ASP A 85 -7.36 1.71 -7.71
CA ASP A 85 -8.28 0.68 -7.22
C ASP A 85 -8.10 0.44 -5.72
N PHE A 86 -6.85 0.42 -5.23
CA PHE A 86 -6.51 0.33 -3.81
C PHE A 86 -7.19 1.46 -3.02
N LYS A 87 -7.02 2.71 -3.46
CA LYS A 87 -7.61 3.89 -2.81
C LYS A 87 -9.13 3.87 -2.78
N THR A 88 -9.75 3.19 -3.73
CA THR A 88 -11.21 3.12 -3.82
C THR A 88 -11.79 2.25 -2.69
N TYR A 89 -11.06 1.24 -2.23
CA TYR A 89 -11.57 0.25 -1.27
C TYR A 89 -10.85 0.28 0.08
N LEU A 90 -9.62 0.79 0.11
CA LEU A 90 -8.82 0.91 1.32
C LEU A 90 -8.37 2.36 1.50
N THR A 91 -8.40 2.80 2.76
CA THR A 91 -7.85 4.10 3.13
C THR A 91 -6.35 3.98 3.30
N ILE A 92 -5.60 4.84 2.61
CA ILE A 92 -4.16 4.99 2.83
C ILE A 92 -3.98 5.79 4.12
N ASN A 93 -3.54 5.11 5.18
CA ASN A 93 -3.24 5.70 6.47
C ASN A 93 -1.72 5.84 6.67
N GLN A 94 -1.34 6.50 7.76
CA GLN A 94 0.07 6.71 8.11
C GLN A 94 0.85 5.40 8.23
N ASN A 95 0.27 4.36 8.84
CA ASN A 95 0.94 3.07 9.01
C ASN A 95 1.28 2.43 7.65
N THR A 96 0.35 2.46 6.69
CA THR A 96 0.59 1.94 5.34
C THR A 96 1.71 2.71 4.64
N VAL A 97 1.71 4.04 4.73
CA VAL A 97 2.75 4.86 4.11
C VAL A 97 4.10 4.66 4.78
N GLU A 98 4.13 4.60 6.11
CA GLU A 98 5.35 4.37 6.88
C GLU A 98 5.96 3.00 6.57
N GLU A 99 5.15 1.95 6.47
CA GLU A 99 5.63 0.62 6.06
C GLU A 99 6.25 0.65 4.66
N ILE A 100 5.59 1.33 3.71
CA ILE A 100 6.07 1.45 2.34
C ILE A 100 7.39 2.24 2.28
N VAL A 101 7.48 3.36 3.00
CA VAL A 101 8.70 4.19 3.09
C VAL A 101 9.84 3.39 3.70
N ASN A 102 9.60 2.69 4.81
CA ASN A 102 10.61 1.85 5.46
C ASN A 102 11.09 0.72 4.53
N ARG A 103 10.18 0.10 3.79
CA ARG A 103 10.52 -0.93 2.80
C ARG A 103 11.34 -0.37 1.64
N TYR A 104 11.02 0.82 1.15
CA TYR A 104 11.82 1.49 0.13
C TYR A 104 13.24 1.81 0.62
N LYS A 105 13.38 2.30 1.85
CA LYS A 105 14.69 2.56 2.47
C LYS A 105 15.51 1.29 2.61
N LEU A 106 14.89 0.20 3.04
CA LEU A 106 15.54 -1.11 3.11
C LEU A 106 16.03 -1.55 1.73
N TRP A 107 15.17 -1.45 0.71
CA TRP A 107 15.52 -1.78 -0.67
C TRP A 107 16.72 -0.98 -1.19
N ILE A 108 16.78 0.33 -0.94
CA ILE A 108 17.98 1.13 -1.27
C ILE A 108 19.21 0.66 -0.49
N SER A 109 19.06 0.38 0.81
CA SER A 109 20.19 -0.04 1.66
C SER A 109 20.80 -1.39 1.25
N GLU A 110 20.03 -2.24 0.55
CA GLU A 110 20.49 -3.49 -0.04
C GLU A 110 21.32 -3.29 -1.33
N GLY A 111 21.58 -2.04 -1.72
CA GLY A 111 22.41 -1.68 -2.88
C GLY A 111 21.60 -1.47 -4.17
N ASN A 112 20.27 -1.50 -4.11
CA ASN A 112 19.45 -1.20 -5.27
C ASN A 112 19.49 0.31 -5.57
N SER A 113 19.52 0.66 -6.86
CA SER A 113 19.59 2.06 -7.29
C SER A 113 18.24 2.75 -7.11
N SER A 114 18.25 3.90 -6.44
CA SER A 114 17.04 4.73 -6.28
C SER A 114 16.45 5.12 -7.63
N GLU A 115 15.35 4.48 -8.01
CA GLU A 115 14.64 4.80 -9.25
C GLU A 115 13.81 6.09 -9.09
N GLN A 116 13.97 7.03 -10.02
CA GLN A 116 13.22 8.29 -10.02
C GLN A 116 11.71 8.05 -9.99
N GLN A 117 11.22 7.03 -10.70
CA GLN A 117 9.81 6.65 -10.72
C GLN A 117 9.30 6.20 -9.34
N ALA A 118 10.11 5.42 -8.61
CA ALA A 118 9.74 4.97 -7.27
C ALA A 118 9.65 6.16 -6.29
N ILE A 119 10.58 7.12 -6.38
CA ILE A 119 10.51 8.37 -5.60
C ILE A 119 9.23 9.13 -5.91
N GLU A 120 8.88 9.33 -7.18
CA GLU A 120 7.67 10.06 -7.56
C GLU A 120 6.40 9.37 -7.06
N ASN A 121 6.36 8.03 -7.09
CA ASN A 121 5.23 7.27 -6.54
C ASN A 121 5.15 7.38 -5.02
N ILE A 122 6.28 7.40 -4.31
CA ILE A 122 6.31 7.65 -2.86
C ILE A 122 5.85 9.06 -2.53
N LYS A 123 6.25 10.08 -3.31
CA LYS A 123 5.74 11.45 -3.16
C LYS A 123 4.21 11.50 -3.27
N ILE A 124 3.62 10.76 -4.22
CA ILE A 124 2.17 10.62 -4.36
C ILE A 124 1.53 9.97 -3.12
N LEU A 125 2.16 8.93 -2.55
CA LEU A 125 1.70 8.31 -1.31
C LEU A 125 1.73 9.27 -0.12
N LEU A 126 2.81 10.03 0.03
CA LEU A 126 2.96 11.03 1.11
C LEU A 126 1.86 12.09 1.05
N LYS A 127 1.50 12.56 -0.16
CA LYS A 127 0.39 13.51 -0.37
C LYS A 127 -0.99 12.93 0.00
N CYS A 128 -1.13 11.61 0.13
CA CYS A 128 -2.39 11.01 0.57
C CYS A 128 -2.61 11.18 2.08
N CYS A 129 -1.55 11.44 2.86
CA CYS A 129 -1.63 11.71 4.29
C CYS A 129 -1.87 13.20 4.55
N LYS A 130 -2.84 13.52 5.41
CA LYS A 130 -3.19 14.90 5.78
C LYS A 130 -2.40 15.46 6.96
N ASP A 131 -1.61 14.61 7.63
CA ASP A 131 -0.81 15.00 8.79
C ASP A 131 0.52 15.59 8.34
N ILE A 132 0.68 16.88 8.63
CA ILE A 132 1.84 17.68 8.24
C ILE A 132 3.10 17.19 8.96
N SER A 133 3.01 16.86 10.25
CA SER A 133 4.15 16.38 11.04
C SER A 133 4.62 15.02 10.51
N PHE A 134 3.69 14.13 10.17
CA PHE A 134 4.01 12.86 9.51
C PHE A 134 4.64 13.06 8.14
N PHE A 135 4.05 13.93 7.30
CA PHE A 135 4.55 14.27 5.97
C PHE A 135 6.01 14.73 6.02
N TYR A 136 6.33 15.73 6.84
CA TYR A 136 7.70 16.23 6.98
C TYR A 136 8.66 15.17 7.54
N ARG A 137 8.25 14.40 8.56
CA ARG A 137 9.09 13.34 9.13
C ARG A 137 9.46 12.29 8.08
N MET A 138 8.49 11.83 7.30
CA MET A 138 8.73 10.84 6.24
C MET A 138 9.55 11.42 5.10
N SER A 139 9.25 12.64 4.62
CA SER A 139 10.02 13.31 3.58
C SER A 139 11.48 13.53 4.00
N SER A 140 11.73 13.99 5.22
CA SER A 140 13.09 14.16 5.74
C SER A 140 13.84 12.82 5.81
N SER A 141 13.14 11.74 6.14
CA SER A 141 13.74 10.40 6.22
C SER A 141 14.16 9.82 4.85
N LEU A 142 13.74 10.46 3.77
CA LEU A 142 14.02 10.15 2.37
C LEU A 142 14.86 11.22 1.68
N GLU A 143 15.39 12.20 2.43
CA GLU A 143 16.16 13.33 1.89
C GLU A 143 15.34 14.20 0.91
N LEU A 144 14.01 14.20 1.03
CA LEU A 144 13.07 14.97 0.19
C LEU A 144 12.61 16.29 0.84
N THR A 145 13.42 16.86 1.74
CA THR A 145 13.04 18.02 2.56
C THR A 145 12.74 19.27 1.70
N GLU A 146 13.58 19.55 0.69
CA GLU A 146 13.38 20.69 -0.21
C GLU A 146 12.05 20.58 -0.99
N TRP A 147 11.78 19.40 -1.53
CA TRP A 147 10.49 19.10 -2.18
C TRP A 147 9.32 19.29 -1.22
N ALA A 148 9.43 18.80 0.03
CA ALA A 148 8.37 18.92 1.02
C ALA A 148 8.06 20.39 1.39
N LEU A 149 9.08 21.25 1.49
CA LEU A 149 8.92 22.68 1.73
C LEU A 149 8.17 23.37 0.58
N ASN A 150 8.53 23.05 -0.66
CA ASN A 150 7.87 23.57 -1.85
C ASN A 150 6.40 23.10 -1.94
N GLU A 151 6.14 21.82 -1.61
CA GLU A 151 4.80 21.25 -1.69
C GLU A 151 3.86 21.78 -0.58
N ALA A 152 4.35 21.94 0.64
CA ALA A 152 3.55 22.46 1.76
C ALA A 152 3.08 23.92 1.52
N SER A 153 3.91 24.70 0.82
CA SER A 153 3.58 26.06 0.39
C SER A 153 2.41 26.09 -0.62
N ASN A 154 2.28 25.05 -1.44
CA ASN A 154 1.24 24.93 -2.47
C ASN A 154 -0.08 24.34 -1.93
N LEU A 155 -0.02 23.49 -0.91
CA LEU A 155 -1.18 22.74 -0.40
C LEU A 155 -1.93 23.43 0.77
N LYS A 156 -1.65 24.70 1.08
CA LYS A 156 -2.22 25.43 2.24
C LYS A 156 -2.04 24.65 3.57
N PHE A 157 -0.95 23.90 3.71
CA PHE A 157 -0.65 23.07 4.89
C PHE A 157 0.10 23.84 6.00
N ILE A 158 -0.11 25.15 6.15
CA ILE A 158 0.64 25.96 7.13
C ILE A 158 -0.28 26.43 8.26
N PRO A 159 -0.16 25.90 9.50
CA PRO A 159 -0.14 26.74 10.68
C PRO A 159 1.24 27.41 10.76
N MET A 160 1.26 28.75 10.82
CA MET A 160 2.44 29.64 10.71
C MET A 160 3.60 29.41 11.71
N ASN A 161 3.53 28.39 12.56
CA ASN A 161 4.42 28.25 13.72
C ASN A 161 5.63 27.33 13.48
N PHE A 162 5.78 26.73 12.30
CA PHE A 162 6.89 25.81 12.00
C PHE A 162 8.02 26.41 11.13
N LEU A 163 7.86 27.62 10.61
CA LEU A 163 8.86 28.25 9.73
C LEU A 163 10.00 28.98 10.47
N PHE A 164 10.03 28.96 11.81
CA PHE A 164 10.98 29.78 12.60
C PHE A 164 11.92 29.02 13.55
N ASN A 165 12.12 27.71 13.41
CA ASN A 165 12.99 26.95 14.33
C ASN A 165 14.17 26.21 13.69
N TYR A 166 14.70 26.69 12.56
CA TYR A 166 16.05 26.30 12.11
C TYR A 166 16.78 27.51 11.52
N SER A 167 17.19 28.40 12.42
CA SER A 167 18.29 29.34 12.19
C SER A 167 19.09 29.43 13.48
N LEU A 168 20.11 28.58 13.59
CA LEU A 168 21.35 28.77 14.35
C LEU A 168 22.39 27.79 13.81
#